data_AF-A0A5K3FBJ8-F1
#
_entry.id   AF-A0A5K3FBJ8-F1
#
_cell.length_a   1.000
_cell.length_b   1.000
_cell.length_c   1.000
_cell.angle_alpha   90.00
_cell.angle_beta   90.00
_cell.angle_gamma   90.00
#
_symmetry.space_group_name_H-M   'P 1'
#
loop_
_entity.id
_entity.type
_entity.pdbx_description
1 polymer ?
#
loop_
_entity_poly.entity_id
_entity_poly.type
_entity_poly.pdbx_seq_one_letter_code
_entity_poly.pdbx_strand_id
1 'polypeptide(L)'
;MSVVMKLVLLYLGGTLCCCSTLLFRSSKVDHSCMPNADFAFIGKQIKIIACDRIVDQSEIRISYVDALMSTKSRQAELTSGYFFVCDCKRCRDFGQDFDSRIPPCCGKRLRGPVSDLSDNRMVAWPTDEALLASSLAKYTTVAPEEVLICDECHKAYNSAIFDAFEQRTSEIHVLKDAVNLYKACSTAPDNAYLRLIYQHKQNMPFARLCRVIVTTYQLNEDNLKGEELDLVLEAGLRLMEWLQTTDWMRRRLFYCSLSCAFLGYLASVIFVLQDKLPRGEDGSGAVTLERLERFSEAFVHTTLAAAPCIKLFAPHLASVAEQLARLTAFAENLNVHI
;
A
#
# COMPACT_ATOMS: atom_id res chain seq x y z
N MET A 1 -7.14 -13.17 -24.06
CA MET A 1 -6.18 -14.15 -24.62
C MET A 1 -5.04 -14.31 -23.62
N SER A 2 -4.89 -15.49 -23.01
CA SER A 2 -3.80 -15.76 -22.07
C SER A 2 -2.63 -16.39 -22.82
N VAL A 3 -1.49 -15.70 -22.89
CA VAL A 3 -0.26 -16.28 -23.42
C VAL A 3 0.40 -17.07 -22.29
N VAL A 4 0.34 -18.41 -22.36
CA VAL A 4 0.99 -19.30 -21.38
C VAL A 4 2.35 -19.72 -21.94
N MET A 5 3.44 -19.34 -21.27
CA MET A 5 4.81 -19.75 -21.63
C MET A 5 5.34 -20.76 -20.60
N LYS A 6 5.73 -21.97 -21.05
CA LYS A 6 6.27 -23.04 -20.19
C LYS A 6 7.75 -22.84 -19.81
N LEU A 7 8.15 -23.22 -18.59
CA LEU A 7 9.50 -23.07 -18.02
C LEU A 7 9.66 -23.94 -16.76
N VAL A 8 10.91 -24.09 -16.24
CA VAL A 8 11.32 -25.01 -15.15
C VAL A 8 12.39 -24.44 -14.13
N LEU A 9 12.11 -24.10 -12.83
CA LEU A 9 13.02 -23.96 -11.63
C LEU A 9 12.43 -24.06 -10.18
N LEU A 10 13.17 -24.74 -9.28
CA LEU A 10 12.79 -25.25 -7.93
C LEU A 10 12.81 -24.17 -6.82
N TYR A 11 12.06 -24.40 -5.74
CA TYR A 11 11.79 -23.47 -4.62
C TYR A 11 12.49 -23.96 -3.34
N LEU A 12 13.33 -23.13 -2.69
CA LEU A 12 13.68 -23.28 -1.26
C LEU A 12 14.08 -21.92 -0.64
N GLY A 13 13.30 -21.49 0.37
CA GLY A 13 13.71 -20.75 1.57
C GLY A 13 14.52 -19.45 1.44
N GLY A 14 13.83 -18.31 1.58
CA GLY A 14 14.28 -17.25 2.52
C GLY A 14 15.43 -16.32 2.13
N THR A 15 16.00 -16.42 0.94
CA THR A 15 16.95 -15.41 0.43
C THR A 15 16.73 -15.28 -1.07
N LEU A 16 16.60 -14.04 -1.58
CA LEU A 16 16.62 -13.77 -3.01
C LEU A 16 18.02 -14.13 -3.55
N CYS A 17 18.25 -15.42 -3.79
CA CYS A 17 19.42 -15.88 -4.52
C CYS A 17 19.11 -15.65 -6.00
N CYS A 18 19.77 -14.65 -6.59
CA CYS A 18 19.86 -14.43 -8.02
C CYS A 18 20.37 -15.70 -8.73
N CYS A 19 19.46 -16.60 -9.12
CA CYS A 19 19.69 -17.47 -10.26
C CYS A 19 19.07 -16.79 -11.48
N SER A 20 19.90 -15.99 -12.14
CA SER A 20 19.69 -15.32 -13.42
C SER A 20 19.25 -16.30 -14.49
N THR A 21 17.95 -16.60 -14.53
CA THR A 21 17.34 -17.35 -15.63
C THR A 21 16.94 -16.35 -16.71
N LEU A 22 17.68 -16.33 -17.81
CA LEU A 22 17.40 -15.47 -18.96
C LEU A 22 16.07 -15.90 -19.62
N LEU A 23 15.03 -15.10 -19.41
CA LEU A 23 13.73 -15.28 -20.07
C LEU A 23 13.68 -14.45 -21.36
N PHE A 24 14.36 -14.92 -22.41
CA PHE A 24 14.57 -14.19 -23.68
C PHE A 24 13.30 -13.60 -24.34
N ARG A 25 12.13 -14.19 -24.08
CA ARG A 25 10.86 -13.73 -24.63
C ARG A 25 10.15 -12.71 -23.74
N SER A 26 10.28 -12.78 -22.42
CA SER A 26 9.67 -11.77 -21.53
C SER A 26 10.57 -10.56 -21.31
N SER A 27 11.87 -10.68 -21.55
CA SER A 27 12.80 -9.54 -21.58
C SER A 27 12.56 -8.56 -22.74
N LYS A 28 11.61 -8.87 -23.64
CA LYS A 28 11.15 -7.99 -24.71
C LYS A 28 9.95 -7.12 -24.32
N VAL A 29 9.39 -7.32 -23.12
CA VAL A 29 8.21 -6.57 -22.67
C VAL A 29 8.67 -5.32 -21.95
N ASP A 30 8.41 -4.17 -22.56
CA ASP A 30 8.84 -2.88 -22.05
C ASP A 30 8.13 -2.47 -20.75
N HIS A 31 8.76 -1.53 -20.05
CA HIS A 31 8.24 -0.95 -18.82
C HIS A 31 7.14 0.10 -19.07
N SER A 32 6.16 0.17 -18.17
CA SER A 32 5.40 1.39 -17.90
C SER A 32 5.04 1.45 -16.42
N CYS A 33 5.07 2.65 -15.82
CA CYS A 33 4.52 2.84 -14.46
C CYS A 33 2.98 2.84 -14.45
N MET A 34 2.35 2.83 -15.63
CA MET A 34 0.94 2.56 -15.90
C MET A 34 0.84 1.43 -16.94
N PRO A 35 1.14 0.19 -16.53
CA PRO A 35 1.16 -0.95 -17.44
C PRO A 35 -0.26 -1.42 -17.78
N ASN A 36 -0.41 -2.04 -18.94
CA ASN A 36 -1.65 -2.67 -19.42
C ASN A 36 -1.65 -4.20 -19.24
N ALA A 37 -0.56 -4.75 -18.70
CA ALA A 37 -0.43 -6.15 -18.33
C ALA A 37 0.32 -6.31 -17.00
N ASP A 38 0.03 -7.40 -16.31
CA ASP A 38 0.80 -7.88 -15.16
C ASP A 38 1.46 -9.21 -15.47
N PHE A 39 2.35 -9.64 -14.59
CA PHE A 39 2.98 -10.95 -14.68
C PHE A 39 2.93 -11.70 -13.37
N ALA A 40 2.90 -13.02 -13.47
CA ALA A 40 2.99 -13.94 -12.35
C ALA A 40 3.94 -15.07 -12.67
N PHE A 41 4.63 -15.58 -11.64
CA PHE A 41 5.38 -16.82 -11.73
C PHE A 41 4.50 -18.01 -11.36
N ILE A 42 4.27 -18.94 -12.29
CA ILE A 42 3.58 -20.20 -12.05
C ILE A 42 4.63 -21.30 -11.96
N GLY A 43 5.08 -21.51 -10.73
CA GLY A 43 6.28 -22.26 -10.39
C GLY A 43 7.48 -21.64 -11.09
N LYS A 44 7.70 -22.13 -12.29
CA LYS A 44 8.89 -21.88 -13.07
C LYS A 44 8.59 -20.90 -14.22
N GLN A 45 7.32 -20.80 -14.61
CA GLN A 45 6.82 -20.10 -15.79
C GLN A 45 6.51 -18.65 -15.51
N ILE A 46 6.81 -17.73 -16.43
CA ILE A 46 6.21 -16.41 -16.41
C ILE A 46 4.93 -16.41 -17.24
N LYS A 47 3.84 -15.95 -16.64
CA LYS A 47 2.56 -15.73 -17.32
C LYS A 47 2.28 -14.24 -17.37
N ILE A 48 2.13 -13.70 -18.57
CA ILE A 48 1.69 -12.32 -18.78
C ILE A 48 0.17 -12.31 -18.89
N ILE A 49 -0.47 -11.46 -18.10
CA ILE A 49 -1.92 -11.36 -17.96
C ILE A 49 -2.31 -9.94 -18.35
N ALA A 50 -3.09 -9.81 -19.42
CA ALA A 50 -3.59 -8.51 -19.85
C ALA A 50 -4.61 -7.97 -18.83
N CYS A 51 -4.42 -6.74 -18.39
CA CYS A 51 -5.32 -6.01 -17.49
C CYS A 51 -6.31 -5.14 -18.28
N ASP A 52 -5.92 -4.77 -19.50
CA ASP A 52 -6.69 -3.97 -20.44
C ASP A 52 -6.78 -4.64 -21.81
N ARG A 53 -7.56 -4.05 -22.72
CA ARG A 53 -7.59 -4.48 -24.12
C ARG A 53 -6.24 -4.15 -24.76
N ILE A 54 -5.61 -5.17 -25.35
CA ILE A 54 -4.33 -5.05 -26.06
C ILE A 54 -4.58 -5.47 -27.51
N VAL A 55 -4.22 -4.61 -28.47
CA VAL A 55 -4.43 -4.86 -29.90
C VAL A 55 -3.18 -5.47 -30.51
N ASP A 56 -2.00 -4.97 -30.16
CA ASP A 56 -0.71 -5.49 -30.61
C ASP A 56 0.15 -5.98 -29.43
N GLN A 57 0.87 -7.09 -29.62
CA GLN A 57 1.83 -7.59 -28.63
C GLN A 57 2.96 -6.60 -28.35
N SER A 58 3.33 -5.74 -29.30
CA SER A 58 4.33 -4.68 -29.08
C SER A 58 3.85 -3.58 -28.13
N GLU A 59 2.54 -3.49 -27.86
CA GLU A 59 1.96 -2.53 -26.91
C GLU A 59 1.96 -3.04 -25.48
N ILE A 60 2.32 -4.31 -25.25
CA ILE A 60 2.35 -4.88 -23.90
C ILE A 60 3.37 -4.11 -23.07
N ARG A 61 2.94 -3.63 -21.90
CA ARG A 61 3.77 -2.98 -20.89
C ARG A 61 3.53 -3.62 -19.55
N ILE A 62 4.60 -3.87 -18.79
CA ILE A 62 4.56 -4.35 -17.40
C ILE A 62 5.28 -3.36 -16.47
N SER A 63 5.02 -3.42 -15.16
CA SER A 63 5.84 -2.66 -14.19
C SER A 63 7.06 -3.48 -13.78
N TYR A 64 8.23 -2.84 -13.74
CA TYR A 64 9.46 -3.46 -13.23
C TYR A 64 9.70 -3.10 -11.76
N VAL A 65 9.09 -2.01 -11.32
CA VAL A 65 9.27 -1.41 -10.01
C VAL A 65 7.96 -1.45 -9.22
N ASP A 66 8.05 -1.27 -7.92
CA ASP A 66 6.90 -1.25 -7.01
C ASP A 66 5.94 -0.09 -7.37
N ALA A 67 4.64 -0.38 -7.37
CA ALA A 67 3.60 0.58 -7.67
C ALA A 67 3.50 1.70 -6.60
N LEU A 68 3.93 1.41 -5.36
CA LEU A 68 3.96 2.33 -4.22
C LEU A 68 5.33 3.00 -4.05
N MET A 69 5.91 3.45 -5.16
CA MET A 69 7.11 4.28 -5.19
C MET A 69 6.80 5.64 -5.80
N SER A 70 7.45 6.69 -5.31
CA SER A 70 7.43 8.01 -5.93
C SER A 70 8.06 8.02 -7.31
N THR A 71 7.79 9.06 -8.10
CA THR A 71 8.41 9.22 -9.40
C THR A 71 9.93 9.33 -9.27
N LYS A 72 10.43 10.08 -8.28
CA LYS A 72 11.86 10.16 -7.97
C LYS A 72 12.47 8.78 -7.73
N SER A 73 11.87 7.97 -6.85
CA SER A 73 12.36 6.63 -6.52
C SER A 73 12.27 5.66 -7.71
N ARG A 74 11.16 5.69 -8.48
CA ARG A 74 11.02 4.87 -9.69
C ARG A 74 12.08 5.23 -10.74
N GLN A 75 12.33 6.52 -10.99
CA GLN A 75 13.35 6.94 -11.95
C GLN A 75 14.75 6.52 -11.51
N ALA A 76 15.08 6.64 -10.22
CA ALA A 76 16.37 6.22 -9.68
C ALA A 76 16.59 4.71 -9.88
N GLU A 77 15.60 3.88 -9.57
CA GLU A 77 15.69 2.42 -9.75
C GLU A 77 15.75 2.03 -11.23
N LEU A 78 14.94 2.65 -12.09
CA LEU A 78 14.96 2.38 -13.53
C LEU A 78 16.27 2.83 -14.20
N THR A 79 16.81 3.98 -13.79
CA THR A 79 18.08 4.49 -14.34
C THR A 79 19.26 3.65 -13.86
N SER A 80 19.30 3.28 -12.58
CA SER A 80 20.42 2.52 -12.02
C SER A 80 20.38 1.02 -12.36
N GLY A 81 19.19 0.41 -12.35
CA GLY A 81 19.02 -1.03 -12.55
C GLY A 81 18.73 -1.43 -13.99
N TYR A 82 18.08 -0.57 -14.77
CA TYR A 82 17.62 -0.87 -16.13
C TYR A 82 18.18 0.10 -17.19
N PHE A 83 18.96 1.10 -16.79
CA PHE A 83 19.69 2.03 -17.67
C PHE A 83 18.80 2.83 -18.63
N PHE A 84 17.57 3.17 -18.22
CA PHE A 84 16.69 4.06 -18.99
C PHE A 84 15.87 4.98 -18.08
N VAL A 85 15.34 6.06 -18.68
CA VAL A 85 14.43 7.00 -18.03
C VAL A 85 13.00 6.74 -18.53
N CYS A 86 12.06 6.53 -17.62
CA CYS A 86 10.67 6.27 -17.98
C CYS A 86 9.93 7.57 -18.29
N ASP A 87 9.28 7.66 -19.44
CA ASP A 87 8.54 8.85 -19.86
C ASP A 87 7.02 8.59 -19.92
N CYS A 88 6.50 7.57 -19.24
CA CYS A 88 5.07 7.29 -19.26
C CYS A 88 4.24 8.43 -18.64
N LYS A 89 2.92 8.45 -18.89
CA LYS A 89 1.99 9.49 -18.39
C LYS A 89 2.15 9.75 -16.89
N ARG A 90 2.29 8.71 -16.06
CA ARG A 90 2.49 8.84 -14.61
C ARG A 90 3.82 9.49 -14.23
N CYS A 91 4.89 9.28 -15.00
CA CYS A 91 6.17 9.93 -14.75
C CYS A 91 6.20 11.39 -15.22
N ARG A 92 5.36 11.76 -16.19
CA ARG A 92 5.21 13.15 -16.65
C ARG A 92 4.27 13.98 -15.77
N ASP A 93 3.47 13.34 -14.91
CA ASP A 93 2.50 14.00 -14.04
C ASP A 93 3.09 14.34 -12.67
N PHE A 94 3.90 15.41 -12.63
CA PHE A 94 4.52 15.89 -11.41
C PHE A 94 3.50 16.39 -10.37
N GLY A 95 2.33 16.87 -10.82
CA GLY A 95 1.26 17.33 -9.95
C GLY A 95 0.63 16.18 -9.16
N GLN A 96 0.27 15.10 -9.86
CA GLN A 96 -0.26 13.90 -9.20
C GLN A 96 0.78 13.22 -8.31
N ASP A 97 2.05 13.21 -8.71
CA ASP A 97 3.13 12.69 -7.87
C ASP A 97 3.26 13.50 -6.58
N PHE A 98 3.28 14.83 -6.69
CA PHE A 98 3.31 15.75 -5.56
C PHE A 98 2.11 15.50 -4.63
N ASP A 99 0.89 15.48 -5.17
CA ASP A 99 -0.33 15.27 -4.38
C ASP A 99 -0.32 13.94 -3.65
N SER A 100 0.21 12.88 -4.28
CA SER A 100 0.28 11.56 -3.64
C SER A 100 1.26 11.49 -2.47
N ARG A 101 2.24 12.40 -2.39
CA ARG A 101 3.28 12.40 -1.37
C ARG A 101 3.10 13.48 -0.32
N ILE A 102 2.72 14.67 -0.76
CA ILE A 102 2.62 15.87 0.06
C ILE A 102 1.15 16.07 0.43
N PRO A 103 0.79 15.91 1.70
CA PRO A 103 -0.56 16.17 2.16
C PRO A 103 -1.01 17.62 1.91
N PRO A 104 -2.30 17.84 1.59
CA PRO A 104 -2.86 19.18 1.58
C PRO A 104 -2.97 19.73 3.01
N CYS A 105 -2.90 21.05 3.15
CA CYS A 105 -3.22 21.74 4.41
C CYS A 105 -4.46 22.61 4.21
N CYS A 106 -5.37 22.63 5.17
CA CYS A 106 -6.67 23.33 5.05
C CYS A 106 -7.48 22.91 3.79
N GLY A 107 -7.30 21.67 3.32
CA GLY A 107 -7.95 21.17 2.11
C GLY A 107 -7.36 21.67 0.79
N LYS A 108 -6.24 22.40 0.82
CA LYS A 108 -5.57 22.94 -0.37
C LYS A 108 -4.14 22.42 -0.51
N ARG A 109 -3.67 22.32 -1.76
CA ARG A 109 -2.29 21.97 -2.08
C ARG A 109 -1.34 23.04 -1.52
N LEU A 110 -0.26 22.60 -0.88
CA LEU A 110 0.80 23.51 -0.45
C LEU A 110 1.58 24.04 -1.66
N ARG A 111 2.02 25.31 -1.62
CA ARG A 111 2.78 25.95 -2.71
C ARG A 111 4.21 26.24 -2.28
N GLY A 112 5.16 26.21 -3.21
CA GLY A 112 6.53 26.68 -2.98
C GLY A 112 7.03 27.50 -4.17
N PRO A 113 8.26 28.02 -4.11
CA PRO A 113 8.97 28.49 -2.92
C PRO A 113 8.60 29.95 -2.60
N VAL A 114 8.91 30.41 -1.39
CA VAL A 114 8.68 31.79 -0.96
C VAL A 114 10.02 32.46 -0.68
N SER A 115 10.21 33.66 -1.24
CA SER A 115 11.46 34.42 -1.14
C SER A 115 11.71 35.03 0.25
N ASP A 116 10.69 35.04 1.12
CA ASP A 116 10.74 35.61 2.46
C ASP A 116 10.24 34.59 3.50
N LEU A 117 11.19 34.06 4.27
CA LEU A 117 10.94 33.10 5.35
C LEU A 117 11.00 33.82 6.69
N SER A 118 9.83 34.10 7.28
CA SER A 118 9.76 34.50 8.69
C SER A 118 9.68 33.24 9.58
N ASP A 119 10.59 33.09 10.54
CA ASP A 119 10.67 31.91 11.44
C ASP A 119 9.35 31.59 12.15
N ASN A 120 8.55 32.61 12.51
CA ASN A 120 7.27 32.44 13.22
C ASN A 120 6.19 31.67 12.44
N ARG A 121 6.37 31.45 11.12
CA ARG A 121 5.44 30.68 10.28
C ARG A 121 5.87 29.22 10.11
N MET A 122 7.13 28.90 10.44
CA MET A 122 7.67 27.57 10.25
C MET A 122 7.06 26.60 11.26
N VAL A 123 6.53 25.49 10.76
CA VAL A 123 6.04 24.41 11.61
C VAL A 123 7.24 23.68 12.19
N ALA A 124 7.26 23.61 13.53
CA ALA A 124 8.28 22.88 14.28
C ALA A 124 8.36 21.41 13.83
N TRP A 125 9.59 20.89 13.81
CA TRP A 125 9.84 19.50 13.46
C TRP A 125 9.21 18.51 14.45
N PRO A 126 8.95 17.27 14.01
CA PRO A 126 8.65 16.17 14.91
C PRO A 126 9.74 16.02 15.97
N THR A 127 9.32 16.13 17.24
CA THR A 127 10.19 15.99 18.41
C THR A 127 10.71 14.57 18.60
N ASP A 128 9.95 13.58 18.12
CA ASP A 128 10.39 12.17 18.10
C ASP A 128 11.23 11.92 16.84
N GLU A 129 12.40 12.57 16.78
CA GLU A 129 13.34 12.40 15.68
C GLU A 129 13.68 10.93 15.51
N ALA A 130 13.78 10.13 16.59
CA ALA A 130 14.12 8.70 16.55
C ALA A 130 13.28 7.87 15.57
N LEU A 131 11.99 8.20 15.40
CA LEU A 131 11.09 7.51 14.45
C LEU A 131 11.45 7.75 12.98
N LEU A 132 12.07 8.89 12.69
CA LEU A 132 12.49 9.36 11.36
C LEU A 132 14.02 9.56 11.27
N ALA A 133 14.78 9.19 12.32
CA ALA A 133 16.02 9.86 12.74
C ALA A 133 17.19 9.71 11.78
N SER A 134 17.33 8.57 11.12
CA SER A 134 18.39 8.36 10.14
C SER A 134 18.29 9.34 8.97
N SER A 135 17.07 9.81 8.67
CA SER A 135 16.78 10.68 7.54
C SER A 135 16.70 12.15 7.94
N LEU A 136 16.17 12.48 9.13
CA LEU A 136 16.01 13.86 9.58
C LEU A 136 17.33 14.61 9.82
N ALA A 137 18.37 13.92 10.31
CA ALA A 137 19.68 14.53 10.54
C ALA A 137 20.33 15.12 9.26
N LYS A 138 19.86 14.73 8.06
CA LYS A 138 20.31 15.31 6.78
C LYS A 138 19.77 16.71 6.52
N TYR A 139 18.76 17.16 7.28
CA TYR A 139 17.97 18.35 6.96
C TYR A 139 18.12 19.47 7.99
N THR A 140 19.25 19.53 8.71
CA THR A 140 19.56 20.50 9.77
C THR A 140 19.43 21.97 9.36
N THR A 141 19.41 22.25 8.05
CA THR A 141 19.14 23.58 7.48
C THR A 141 17.95 23.49 6.52
N VAL A 142 17.00 24.44 6.63
CA VAL A 142 15.85 24.53 5.72
C VAL A 142 16.17 25.49 4.58
N ALA A 143 16.31 24.97 3.36
CA ALA A 143 16.53 25.83 2.18
C ALA A 143 15.20 26.43 1.68
N PRO A 144 15.16 27.67 1.13
CA PRO A 144 13.92 28.31 0.67
C PRO A 144 13.13 27.52 -0.38
N GLU A 145 13.82 26.81 -1.26
CA GLU A 145 13.25 25.92 -2.28
C GLU A 145 12.55 24.69 -1.70
N GLU A 146 12.87 24.32 -0.46
CA GLU A 146 12.28 23.18 0.24
C GLU A 146 11.07 23.60 1.09
N VAL A 147 10.69 24.88 1.09
CA VAL A 147 9.58 25.38 1.90
C VAL A 147 8.26 25.38 1.14
N LEU A 148 7.26 24.75 1.75
CA LEU A 148 5.90 24.65 1.26
C LEU A 148 4.95 25.41 2.17
N ILE A 149 4.14 26.31 1.63
CA ILE A 149 3.24 27.19 2.39
C ILE A 149 1.77 26.87 2.12
N CYS A 150 0.97 26.88 3.18
CA CYS A 150 -0.49 26.86 3.10
C CYS A 150 -1.03 28.27 2.87
N ASP A 151 -1.84 28.46 1.83
CA ASP A 151 -2.43 29.77 1.53
C ASP A 151 -3.49 30.23 2.55
N GLU A 152 -4.06 29.29 3.31
CA GLU A 152 -5.15 29.58 4.25
C GLU A 152 -4.65 29.89 5.67
N CYS A 153 -3.80 29.03 6.22
CA CYS A 153 -3.28 29.22 7.58
C CYS A 153 -1.87 29.81 7.62
N HIS A 154 -1.27 30.07 6.45
CA HIS A 154 0.09 30.63 6.29
C HIS A 154 1.22 29.87 6.98
N LYS A 155 0.96 28.63 7.42
CA LYS A 155 1.98 27.73 7.96
C LYS A 155 2.94 27.31 6.84
N ALA A 156 4.23 27.34 7.16
CA ALA A 156 5.31 26.87 6.32
C ALA A 156 5.79 25.49 6.80
N TYR A 157 5.95 24.57 5.84
CA TYR A 157 6.33 23.19 6.04
C TYR A 157 7.62 22.93 5.27
N ASN A 158 8.62 22.33 5.92
CA ASN A 158 9.80 21.84 5.22
C ASN A 158 9.43 20.53 4.48
N SER A 159 9.53 20.56 3.15
CA SER A 159 9.29 19.41 2.28
C SER A 159 10.20 18.22 2.58
N ALA A 160 11.40 18.47 3.10
CA ALA A 160 12.35 17.45 3.51
C ALA A 160 11.80 16.47 4.54
N ILE A 161 10.86 16.88 5.39
CA ILE A 161 10.22 15.98 6.36
C ILE A 161 9.31 14.97 5.65
N PHE A 162 8.59 15.42 4.62
CA PHE A 162 7.77 14.51 3.82
C PHE A 162 8.66 13.52 3.04
N ASP A 163 9.80 13.98 2.53
CA ASP A 163 10.81 13.13 1.89
C ASP A 163 11.42 12.14 2.90
N ALA A 164 11.71 12.56 4.14
CA ALA A 164 12.18 11.70 5.21
C ALA A 164 11.15 10.62 5.59
N PHE A 165 9.86 10.99 5.64
CA PHE A 165 8.76 10.05 5.87
C PHE A 165 8.63 9.03 4.74
N GLU A 166 8.71 9.47 3.48
CA GLU A 166 8.75 8.57 2.32
C GLU A 166 9.92 7.58 2.40
N GLN A 167 11.11 8.08 2.71
CA GLN A 167 12.30 7.23 2.87
C GLN A 167 12.08 6.21 4.00
N ARG A 168 11.60 6.65 5.16
CA ARG A 168 11.37 5.78 6.32
C ARG A 168 10.35 4.68 6.03
N THR A 169 9.22 5.02 5.43
CA THR A 169 8.21 4.02 5.01
C THR A 169 8.71 3.08 3.92
N SER A 170 9.76 3.47 3.18
CA SER A 170 10.43 2.62 2.20
C SER A 170 11.35 1.57 2.81
N GLU A 171 12.00 1.91 3.93
CA GLU A 171 12.96 1.08 4.67
C GLU A 171 12.29 0.14 5.70
N ILE A 172 11.08 0.46 6.15
CA ILE A 172 10.37 -0.36 7.13
C ILE A 172 9.87 -1.67 6.48
N HIS A 173 10.33 -2.79 7.03
CA HIS A 173 9.92 -4.15 6.63
C HIS A 173 9.47 -5.03 7.80
N VAL A 174 9.50 -4.49 9.03
CA VAL A 174 9.15 -5.22 10.25
C VAL A 174 7.90 -4.61 10.86
N LEU A 175 6.98 -5.47 11.32
CA LEU A 175 5.69 -5.07 11.90
C LEU A 175 5.84 -4.06 13.04
N LYS A 176 6.74 -4.33 14.00
CA LYS A 176 6.96 -3.48 15.18
C LYS A 176 7.25 -2.03 14.79
N ASP A 177 8.15 -1.82 13.83
CA ASP A 177 8.53 -0.47 13.38
C ASP A 177 7.39 0.19 12.61
N ALA A 178 6.65 -0.58 11.82
CA ALA A 178 5.49 -0.08 11.08
C ALA A 178 4.37 0.38 12.03
N VAL A 179 4.08 -0.42 13.07
CA VAL A 179 3.11 -0.10 14.11
C VAL A 179 3.53 1.13 14.90
N ASN A 180 4.80 1.25 15.27
CA ASN A 180 5.31 2.42 15.99
C ASN A 180 5.13 3.71 15.17
N LEU A 181 5.51 3.70 13.89
CA LEU A 181 5.35 4.87 13.02
C LEU A 181 3.87 5.19 12.76
N TYR A 182 3.03 4.17 12.58
CA TYR A 182 1.59 4.35 12.40
C TYR A 182 0.97 5.00 13.63
N LYS A 183 1.27 4.48 14.83
CA LYS A 183 0.80 5.04 16.11
C LYS A 183 1.23 6.49 16.27
N ALA A 184 2.49 6.80 15.97
CA ALA A 184 2.96 8.18 16.00
C ALA A 184 2.16 9.10 15.05
N CYS A 185 1.75 8.62 13.88
CA CYS A 185 0.88 9.38 12.99
C CYS A 185 -0.54 9.57 13.54
N SER A 186 -1.12 8.51 14.13
CA SER A 186 -2.49 8.53 14.64
C SER A 186 -2.65 9.30 15.95
N THR A 187 -1.63 9.27 16.83
CA THR A 187 -1.68 9.82 18.19
C THR A 187 -0.91 11.12 18.36
N ALA A 188 -0.41 11.75 17.29
CA ALA A 188 0.27 13.04 17.37
C ALA A 188 -0.62 14.21 16.91
N PRO A 189 -1.68 14.59 17.67
CA PRO A 189 -2.52 15.73 17.32
C PRO A 189 -1.73 17.05 17.30
N ASP A 190 -0.65 17.12 18.09
CA ASP A 190 0.19 18.31 18.25
C ASP A 190 1.25 18.45 17.17
N ASN A 191 1.64 17.36 16.49
CA ASN A 191 2.57 17.46 15.38
C ASN A 191 1.84 17.71 14.07
N ALA A 192 1.97 18.93 13.53
CA ALA A 192 1.24 19.30 12.33
C ALA A 192 1.66 18.52 11.08
N TYR A 193 2.90 18.01 10.97
CA TYR A 193 3.30 17.16 9.83
C TYR A 193 2.60 15.80 9.88
N LEU A 194 2.75 15.08 10.99
CA LEU A 194 2.18 13.74 11.17
C LEU A 194 0.65 13.77 11.06
N ARG A 195 0.02 14.80 11.62
CA ARG A 195 -1.43 15.01 11.49
C ARG A 195 -1.87 15.16 10.03
N LEU A 196 -1.15 15.96 9.23
CA LEU A 196 -1.47 16.11 7.81
C LEU A 196 -1.29 14.78 7.05
N ILE A 197 -0.21 14.05 7.32
CA ILE A 197 0.06 12.73 6.71
C ILE A 197 -1.08 11.75 7.04
N TYR A 198 -1.45 11.65 8.32
CA TYR A 198 -2.48 10.71 8.79
C TYR A 198 -3.87 11.01 8.24
N GLN A 199 -4.21 12.29 8.05
CA GLN A 199 -5.50 12.73 7.51
C GLN A 199 -5.58 12.58 5.99
N HIS A 200 -4.44 12.54 5.30
CA HIS A 200 -4.41 12.48 3.86
C HIS A 200 -4.63 11.05 3.34
N LYS A 201 -5.90 10.74 3.03
CA LYS A 201 -6.33 9.41 2.56
C LYS A 201 -5.60 8.89 1.32
N GLN A 202 -5.12 9.77 0.44
CA GLN A 202 -4.41 9.39 -0.78
C GLN A 202 -2.87 9.42 -0.62
N ASN A 203 -2.35 9.59 0.61
CA ASN A 203 -0.92 9.60 0.86
C ASN A 203 -0.30 8.23 0.56
N MET A 204 0.46 8.15 -0.53
CA MET A 204 1.12 6.93 -0.99
C MET A 204 2.15 6.39 0.01
N PRO A 205 3.03 7.22 0.63
CA PRO A 205 3.92 6.75 1.70
C PRO A 205 3.16 6.11 2.88
N PHE A 206 2.04 6.71 3.30
CA PHE A 206 1.20 6.16 4.36
C PHE A 206 0.50 4.86 3.94
N ALA A 207 0.03 4.77 2.69
CA ALA A 207 -0.51 3.52 2.14
C ALA A 207 0.55 2.40 2.11
N ARG A 208 1.81 2.74 1.80
CA ARG A 208 2.94 1.81 1.90
C ARG A 208 3.16 1.33 3.33
N LEU A 209 3.09 2.21 4.32
CA LEU A 209 3.14 1.83 5.74
C LEU A 209 2.01 0.86 6.11
N CYS A 210 0.78 1.16 5.70
CA CYS A 210 -0.38 0.29 5.91
C CYS A 210 -0.18 -1.09 5.25
N ARG A 211 0.40 -1.14 4.05
CA ARG A 211 0.77 -2.41 3.38
C ARG A 211 1.69 -3.25 4.24
N VAL A 212 2.74 -2.66 4.83
CA VAL A 212 3.67 -3.41 5.68
C VAL A 212 2.93 -4.03 6.86
N ILE A 213 2.07 -3.26 7.53
CA ILE A 213 1.26 -3.77 8.66
C ILE A 213 0.43 -4.99 8.22
N VAL A 214 -0.36 -4.85 7.15
CA VAL A 214 -1.26 -5.91 6.64
C VAL A 214 -0.50 -7.16 6.22
N THR A 215 0.67 -7.00 5.60
CA THR A 215 1.43 -8.12 5.01
C THR A 215 2.40 -8.79 5.99
N THR A 216 2.69 -8.16 7.13
CA THR A 216 3.62 -8.71 8.13
C THR A 216 2.92 -9.19 9.41
N TYR A 217 1.68 -8.77 9.65
CA TYR A 217 0.92 -9.22 10.80
C TYR A 217 0.59 -10.71 10.72
N GLN A 218 0.77 -11.41 11.85
CA GLN A 218 0.42 -12.82 12.00
C GLN A 218 -0.54 -12.97 13.18
N LEU A 219 -1.72 -13.53 12.93
CA LEU A 219 -2.71 -13.81 13.97
C LEU A 219 -2.25 -15.01 14.81
N ASN A 220 -2.32 -14.90 16.14
CA ASN A 220 -2.11 -16.01 17.07
C ASN A 220 -3.12 -15.94 18.23
N GLU A 221 -3.16 -16.97 19.08
CA GLU A 221 -4.16 -17.04 20.16
C GLU A 221 -4.00 -15.92 21.22
N ASP A 222 -2.79 -15.40 21.37
CA ASP A 222 -2.42 -14.41 22.38
C ASP A 222 -2.74 -12.96 21.96
N ASN A 223 -2.76 -12.67 20.65
CA ASN A 223 -2.93 -11.29 20.14
C ASN A 223 -4.38 -10.92 19.74
N LEU A 224 -5.33 -11.83 19.89
CA LEU A 224 -6.76 -11.64 19.59
C LEU A 224 -7.46 -10.53 20.40
N LYS A 225 -6.91 -10.17 21.56
CA LYS A 225 -7.49 -9.14 22.43
C LYS A 225 -6.78 -7.78 22.32
N GLY A 226 -5.63 -7.71 21.67
CA GLY A 226 -4.74 -6.55 21.69
C GLY A 226 -5.20 -5.39 20.83
N GLU A 227 -4.83 -4.17 21.21
CA GLU A 227 -5.00 -2.95 20.42
C GLU A 227 -4.32 -3.04 19.04
N GLU A 228 -3.30 -3.88 18.90
CA GLU A 228 -2.62 -4.11 17.62
C GLU A 228 -3.55 -4.74 16.58
N LEU A 229 -4.49 -5.59 16.99
CA LEU A 229 -5.46 -6.20 16.08
C LEU A 229 -6.39 -5.13 15.48
N ASP A 230 -6.88 -4.21 16.31
CA ASP A 230 -7.74 -3.10 15.86
C ASP A 230 -6.98 -2.14 14.94
N LEU A 231 -5.67 -1.95 15.17
CA LEU A 231 -4.79 -1.16 14.32
C LEU A 231 -4.59 -1.81 12.96
N VAL A 232 -4.41 -3.14 12.89
CA VAL A 232 -4.29 -3.86 11.61
C VAL A 232 -5.57 -3.74 10.79
N LEU A 233 -6.74 -3.83 11.44
CA LEU A 233 -8.02 -3.58 10.80
C LEU A 233 -8.09 -2.15 10.22
N GLU A 234 -7.73 -1.14 11.01
CA GLU A 234 -7.75 0.26 10.54
C GLU A 234 -6.78 0.49 9.38
N ALA A 235 -5.54 0.04 9.52
CA ALA A 235 -4.51 0.16 8.48
C ALA A 235 -4.94 -0.58 7.20
N GLY A 236 -5.54 -1.76 7.33
CA GLY A 236 -6.06 -2.52 6.20
C GLY A 236 -7.21 -1.84 5.48
N LEU A 237 -8.19 -1.30 6.22
CA LEU A 237 -9.28 -0.52 5.63
C LEU A 237 -8.77 0.71 4.88
N ARG A 238 -7.82 1.45 5.47
CA ARG A 238 -7.17 2.60 4.81
C ARG A 238 -6.43 2.20 3.55
N LEU A 239 -5.71 1.07 3.57
CA LEU A 239 -5.05 0.54 2.39
C LEU A 239 -6.06 0.18 1.30
N MET A 240 -7.16 -0.49 1.65
CA MET A 240 -8.21 -0.85 0.69
C MET A 240 -8.88 0.40 0.09
N GLU A 241 -9.18 1.41 0.91
CA GLU A 241 -9.71 2.69 0.43
C GLU A 241 -8.73 3.34 -0.56
N TRP A 242 -7.44 3.42 -0.21
CA TRP A 242 -6.41 3.99 -1.08
C TRP A 242 -6.32 3.26 -2.42
N LEU A 243 -6.26 1.93 -2.38
CA LEU A 243 -6.19 1.08 -3.57
C LEU A 243 -7.41 1.29 -4.50
N GLN A 244 -8.58 1.57 -3.93
CA GLN A 244 -9.78 1.87 -4.69
C GLN A 244 -9.78 3.28 -5.30
N THR A 245 -9.09 4.27 -4.75
CA THR A 245 -9.09 5.63 -5.33
C THR A 245 -8.39 5.74 -6.68
N THR A 246 -7.57 4.75 -7.04
CA THR A 246 -6.68 4.85 -8.20
C THR A 246 -7.13 3.90 -9.33
N ASP A 247 -7.86 4.43 -10.32
CA ASP A 247 -8.49 3.61 -11.39
C ASP A 247 -7.51 2.67 -12.11
N TRP A 248 -6.30 3.13 -12.41
CA TRP A 248 -5.29 2.32 -13.08
C TRP A 248 -4.68 1.22 -12.19
N MET A 249 -4.90 1.27 -10.87
CA MET A 249 -4.48 0.23 -9.93
C MET A 249 -5.54 -0.85 -9.69
N ARG A 250 -6.82 -0.57 -9.93
CA ARG A 250 -7.95 -1.48 -9.63
C ARG A 250 -7.90 -2.81 -10.39
N ARG A 251 -7.12 -2.90 -11.46
CA ARG A 251 -7.00 -4.09 -12.31
C ARG A 251 -5.63 -4.74 -12.22
N ARG A 252 -4.93 -4.57 -11.09
CA ARG A 252 -3.55 -5.01 -10.93
C ARG A 252 -3.44 -6.25 -10.06
N LEU A 253 -2.57 -7.17 -10.44
CA LEU A 253 -2.35 -8.41 -9.69
C LEU A 253 -1.83 -8.11 -8.29
N PHE A 254 -1.01 -7.06 -8.14
CA PHE A 254 -0.56 -6.57 -6.86
C PHE A 254 -1.74 -6.18 -5.93
N TYR A 255 -2.73 -5.45 -6.45
CA TYR A 255 -3.97 -5.14 -5.71
C TYR A 255 -4.66 -6.45 -5.31
N CYS A 256 -4.87 -7.35 -6.28
CA CYS A 256 -5.56 -8.62 -6.05
C CYS A 256 -4.92 -9.40 -4.89
N SER A 257 -3.59 -9.52 -4.88
CA SER A 257 -2.86 -10.21 -3.83
C SER A 257 -3.03 -9.55 -2.45
N LEU A 258 -2.97 -8.21 -2.38
CA LEU A 258 -3.18 -7.49 -1.12
C LEU A 258 -4.61 -7.61 -0.60
N SER A 259 -5.61 -7.53 -1.48
CA SER A 259 -7.00 -7.71 -1.09
C SER A 259 -7.28 -9.13 -0.62
N CYS A 260 -6.77 -10.15 -1.32
CA CYS A 260 -6.89 -11.53 -0.86
C CYS A 260 -6.22 -11.74 0.51
N ALA A 261 -5.04 -11.16 0.74
CA ALA A 261 -4.35 -11.26 2.02
C ALA A 261 -5.18 -10.62 3.15
N PHE A 262 -5.69 -9.41 2.94
CA PHE A 262 -6.49 -8.71 3.94
C PHE A 262 -7.83 -9.40 4.20
N LEU A 263 -8.52 -9.88 3.15
CA LEU A 263 -9.77 -10.64 3.30
C LEU A 263 -9.55 -11.97 4.03
N GLY A 264 -8.44 -12.67 3.75
CA GLY A 264 -8.04 -13.86 4.50
C GLY A 264 -7.83 -13.58 5.98
N TYR A 265 -7.15 -12.48 6.30
CA TYR A 265 -6.98 -12.01 7.67
C TYR A 265 -8.32 -11.73 8.35
N LEU A 266 -9.20 -10.95 7.71
CA LEU A 266 -10.53 -10.63 8.26
C LEU A 266 -11.34 -11.91 8.53
N ALA A 267 -11.37 -12.84 7.57
CA ALA A 267 -12.06 -14.12 7.72
C ALA A 267 -11.48 -14.95 8.89
N SER A 268 -10.16 -15.00 9.03
CA SER A 268 -9.51 -15.69 10.16
C SER A 268 -9.89 -15.08 11.51
N VAL A 269 -9.89 -13.74 11.62
CA VAL A 269 -10.28 -13.07 12.86
C VAL A 269 -11.74 -13.32 13.20
N ILE A 270 -12.65 -13.18 12.22
CA ILE A 270 -14.08 -13.43 12.40
C ILE A 270 -14.33 -14.85 12.91
N PHE A 271 -13.70 -15.85 12.28
CA PHE A 271 -13.84 -17.25 12.69
C PHE A 271 -13.44 -17.46 14.15
N VAL A 272 -12.31 -16.88 14.57
CA VAL A 272 -11.83 -17.03 15.95
C VAL A 272 -12.71 -16.27 16.94
N LEU A 273 -13.22 -15.08 16.59
CA LEU A 273 -14.14 -14.32 17.44
C LEU A 273 -15.47 -15.06 17.61
N GLN A 274 -15.98 -15.69 16.56
CA GLN A 274 -17.20 -16.51 16.61
C GLN A 274 -17.06 -17.70 17.56
N ASP A 275 -15.93 -18.40 17.53
CA ASP A 275 -15.66 -19.54 18.43
C ASP A 275 -15.61 -19.11 19.90
N LYS A 276 -15.16 -17.87 20.17
CA LYS A 276 -15.06 -17.29 21.51
C LYS A 276 -16.34 -16.63 22.02
N LEU A 277 -17.40 -16.52 21.21
CA LEU A 277 -18.65 -15.95 21.68
C LEU A 277 -19.24 -16.82 22.81
N PRO A 278 -19.53 -16.24 23.99
CA PRO A 278 -20.10 -17.01 25.08
C PRO A 278 -21.49 -17.51 24.69
N ARG A 279 -21.79 -18.77 25.01
CA ARG A 279 -23.12 -19.36 24.84
C ARG A 279 -24.11 -18.94 25.97
N GLY A 280 -23.82 -17.84 26.68
CA GLY A 280 -24.55 -17.36 27.86
C GLY A 280 -24.15 -15.94 28.32
N GLU A 281 -24.84 -15.42 29.33
CA GLU A 281 -24.79 -14.01 29.80
C GLU A 281 -23.55 -13.67 30.64
N ASP A 282 -22.42 -13.36 30.00
CA ASP A 282 -21.30 -12.68 30.65
C ASP A 282 -20.90 -11.42 29.87
N GLY A 283 -20.65 -10.31 30.57
CA GLY A 283 -20.35 -8.99 29.98
C GLY A 283 -19.12 -8.92 29.06
N SER A 284 -18.25 -9.94 29.07
CA SER A 284 -17.14 -10.09 28.11
C SER A 284 -17.59 -10.47 26.69
N GLY A 285 -18.82 -10.99 26.55
CA GLY A 285 -19.46 -11.28 25.27
C GLY A 285 -19.76 -10.04 24.45
N ALA A 286 -20.09 -8.92 25.11
CA ALA A 286 -20.46 -7.67 24.43
C ALA A 286 -19.30 -7.08 23.60
N VAL A 287 -18.09 -6.97 24.18
CA VAL A 287 -16.89 -6.46 23.47
C VAL A 287 -16.49 -7.40 22.33
N THR A 288 -16.63 -8.71 22.54
CA THR A 288 -16.33 -9.71 21.50
C THR A 288 -17.32 -9.62 20.34
N LEU A 289 -18.60 -9.40 20.63
CA LEU A 289 -19.65 -9.19 19.64
C LEU A 289 -19.43 -7.90 18.84
N GLU A 290 -19.14 -6.78 19.50
CA GLU A 290 -18.85 -5.50 18.84
C GLU A 290 -17.65 -5.63 17.87
N ARG A 291 -16.55 -6.27 18.33
CA ARG A 291 -15.42 -6.56 17.44
C ARG A 291 -15.84 -7.47 16.29
N LEU A 292 -16.59 -8.54 16.55
CA LEU A 292 -17.06 -9.44 15.50
C LEU A 292 -17.88 -8.70 14.43
N GLU A 293 -18.79 -7.82 14.84
CA GLU A 293 -19.60 -6.99 13.93
C GLU A 293 -18.72 -6.08 13.09
N ARG A 294 -17.80 -5.35 13.71
CA ARG A 294 -16.88 -4.44 13.03
C ARG A 294 -16.00 -5.16 12.00
N PHE A 295 -15.47 -6.33 12.34
CA PHE A 295 -14.67 -7.13 11.42
C PHE A 295 -15.52 -7.72 10.29
N SER A 296 -16.76 -8.14 10.59
CA SER A 296 -17.70 -8.64 9.59
C SER A 296 -18.07 -7.55 8.58
N GLU A 297 -18.41 -6.35 9.04
CA GLU A 297 -18.69 -5.20 8.17
C GLU A 297 -17.50 -4.87 7.25
N ALA A 298 -16.29 -4.83 7.82
CA ALA A 298 -15.07 -4.62 7.06
C ALA A 298 -14.85 -5.71 6.00
N PHE A 299 -15.16 -6.98 6.32
CA PHE A 299 -15.08 -8.09 5.38
C PHE A 299 -16.07 -7.89 4.23
N VAL A 300 -17.34 -7.60 4.53
CA VAL A 300 -18.38 -7.38 3.51
C VAL A 300 -17.98 -6.25 2.56
N HIS A 301 -17.66 -5.09 3.12
CA HIS A 301 -17.27 -3.91 2.34
C HIS A 301 -16.05 -4.19 1.44
N THR A 302 -15.00 -4.79 2.02
CA THR A 302 -13.78 -5.12 1.28
C THR A 302 -14.02 -6.15 0.19
N THR A 303 -14.84 -7.18 0.46
CA THR A 303 -15.11 -8.26 -0.49
C THR A 303 -15.83 -7.73 -1.72
N LEU A 304 -16.89 -6.93 -1.52
CA LEU A 304 -17.64 -6.33 -2.62
C LEU A 304 -16.75 -5.45 -3.50
N ALA A 305 -15.88 -4.65 -2.89
CA ALA A 305 -14.98 -3.77 -3.62
C ALA A 305 -13.85 -4.51 -4.35
N ALA A 306 -13.32 -5.59 -3.77
CA ALA A 306 -12.21 -6.36 -4.35
C ALA A 306 -12.66 -7.44 -5.35
N ALA A 307 -13.91 -7.91 -5.27
CA ALA A 307 -14.42 -9.02 -6.07
C ALA A 307 -14.17 -8.87 -7.58
N PRO A 308 -14.38 -7.70 -8.23
CA PRO A 308 -14.09 -7.55 -9.66
C PRO A 308 -12.62 -7.81 -10.02
N CYS A 309 -11.69 -7.34 -9.17
CA CYS A 309 -10.26 -7.54 -9.37
C CYS A 309 -9.87 -9.01 -9.16
N ILE A 310 -10.39 -9.65 -8.10
CA ILE A 310 -10.09 -11.06 -7.82
C ILE A 310 -10.63 -11.96 -8.95
N LYS A 311 -11.85 -11.70 -9.43
CA LYS A 311 -12.47 -12.40 -10.57
C LYS A 311 -11.68 -12.23 -11.87
N LEU A 312 -11.02 -11.09 -12.08
CA LEU A 312 -10.16 -10.86 -13.23
C LEU A 312 -8.94 -11.81 -13.24
N PHE A 313 -8.33 -12.08 -12.09
CA PHE A 313 -7.10 -12.88 -11.99
C PHE A 313 -7.34 -14.37 -11.71
N ALA A 314 -8.47 -14.74 -11.09
CA ALA A 314 -8.80 -16.13 -10.73
C ALA A 314 -8.69 -17.14 -11.90
N PRO A 315 -9.21 -16.87 -13.12
CA PRO A 315 -9.07 -17.79 -14.25
C PRO A 315 -7.63 -18.02 -14.70
N HIS A 316 -6.70 -17.17 -14.25
CA HIS A 316 -5.31 -17.18 -14.69
C HIS A 316 -4.35 -17.76 -13.66
N LEU A 317 -4.73 -17.76 -12.37
CA LEU A 317 -3.87 -18.13 -11.26
C LEU A 317 -4.61 -19.05 -10.30
N ALA A 318 -4.14 -20.30 -10.16
CA ALA A 318 -4.79 -21.31 -9.34
C ALA A 318 -4.92 -20.89 -7.87
N SER A 319 -3.89 -20.25 -7.31
CA SER A 319 -3.93 -19.73 -5.94
C SER A 319 -5.01 -18.66 -5.74
N VAL A 320 -5.20 -17.77 -6.73
CA VAL A 320 -6.26 -16.75 -6.69
C VAL A 320 -7.64 -17.39 -6.84
N ALA A 321 -7.79 -18.40 -7.70
CA ALA A 321 -9.04 -19.15 -7.84
C ALA A 321 -9.43 -19.87 -6.52
N GLU A 322 -8.47 -20.51 -5.86
CA GLU A 322 -8.67 -21.17 -4.58
C GLU A 322 -9.06 -20.17 -3.47
N GLN A 323 -8.36 -19.03 -3.40
CA GLN A 323 -8.71 -17.95 -2.49
C GLN A 323 -10.12 -17.42 -2.76
N LEU A 324 -10.47 -17.17 -4.02
CA LEU A 324 -11.81 -16.71 -4.40
C LEU A 324 -12.89 -17.73 -3.98
N ALA A 325 -12.68 -19.02 -4.19
CA ALA A 325 -13.63 -20.05 -3.78
C ALA A 325 -13.85 -20.06 -2.26
N ARG A 326 -12.76 -19.98 -1.48
CA ARG A 326 -12.83 -19.91 -0.01
C ARG A 326 -13.56 -18.64 0.46
N LEU A 327 -13.23 -17.50 -0.13
CA LEU A 327 -13.85 -16.22 0.20
C LEU A 327 -15.32 -16.20 -0.19
N THR A 328 -15.72 -16.85 -1.29
CA THR A 328 -17.12 -16.98 -1.72
C THR A 328 -17.92 -17.81 -0.72
N ALA A 329 -17.43 -18.99 -0.33
CA ALA A 329 -18.09 -19.81 0.67
C ALA A 329 -18.22 -19.08 2.02
N PHE A 330 -17.20 -18.33 2.42
CA PHE A 330 -17.24 -17.54 3.64
C PHE A 330 -18.22 -16.34 3.53
N ALA A 331 -18.25 -15.65 2.39
CA ALA A 331 -19.20 -14.57 2.14
C ALA A 331 -20.66 -15.07 2.16
N GLU A 332 -20.94 -16.24 1.60
CA GLU A 332 -22.26 -16.88 1.67
C GLU A 332 -22.72 -17.12 3.12
N ASN A 333 -21.81 -17.56 4.01
CA ASN A 333 -22.11 -17.71 5.43
C ASN A 333 -22.46 -16.38 6.12
N LEU A 334 -21.98 -15.26 5.59
CA LEU A 334 -22.31 -13.90 6.05
C LEU A 334 -23.50 -13.29 5.30
N ASN A 335 -24.21 -14.06 4.47
CA ASN A 335 -25.31 -13.60 3.60
C ASN A 335 -24.88 -12.50 2.60
N VAL A 336 -23.65 -12.60 2.08
CA VAL A 336 -23.09 -11.66 1.11
C VAL A 336 -22.89 -12.38 -0.22
N HIS A 337 -23.57 -11.90 -1.27
CA HIS A 337 -23.45 -12.46 -2.62
C HIS A 337 -22.41 -11.69 -3.42
N ILE A 338 -21.40 -12.39 -3.96
CA ILE A 338 -20.23 -11.76 -4.59
C ILE A 338 -20.00 -12.09 -6.04
#